data_AF-A0A9W4SVY0-F1
#
_entry.id   AF-A0A9W4SVY0-F1
#
_cell.length_a   1.000
_cell.length_b   1.000
_cell.length_c   1.000
_cell.angle_alpha   90.00
_cell.angle_beta   90.00
_cell.angle_gamma   90.00
#
_symmetry.space_group_name_H-M   'P 1'
#
loop_
_entity.id
_entity.type
_entity.pdbx_description
1 polymer ?
#
loop_
_entity_poly.entity_id
_entity_poly.type
_entity_poly.pdbx_seq_one_letter_code
_entity_poly.pdbx_strand_id
1 'polypeptide(L)'
;MNDIKNTFIWEIGSFQDYVKKVNRISSQIFCIPQITFDKDQVEDDDKTTLWRLVLYPNENNYISLFIEAIKTPYEIMKSIDKRNQIYHIGIGISNKSLNFRYSRNFIHQRNSVKATFDLTKNLPSWGFTKFISLDSIFPGGDKSKKVELFIQVTILDDKPVEKKKIYGHLEKWFEDEYFTDVEFILDCGSKIKAHRIILVSNSEYF
;
A
#
# COMPACT_ATOMS: atom_id res chain seq x y z
N MET A 1 -4.91 -2.14 13.85
CA MET A 1 -5.46 -2.41 12.50
C MET A 1 -4.55 -1.67 11.54
N ASN A 2 -3.87 -2.36 10.61
CA ASN A 2 -2.94 -1.68 9.71
C ASN A 2 -3.74 -0.84 8.71
N ASP A 3 -3.38 0.44 8.56
CA ASP A 3 -4.02 1.34 7.61
C ASP A 3 -3.70 0.89 6.17
N ILE A 4 -4.70 0.94 5.29
CA ILE A 4 -4.49 0.71 3.85
C ILE A 4 -3.71 1.90 3.29
N LYS A 5 -2.53 1.61 2.74
CA LYS A 5 -1.64 2.64 2.20
C LYS A 5 -1.89 2.87 0.72
N ASN A 6 -2.03 1.79 -0.05
CA ASN A 6 -2.31 1.86 -1.47
C ASN A 6 -2.91 0.54 -1.96
N THR A 7 -3.72 0.60 -3.01
CA THR A 7 -4.27 -0.56 -3.70
C THR A 7 -4.02 -0.44 -5.18
N PHE A 8 -3.40 -1.47 -5.76
CA PHE A 8 -3.23 -1.61 -7.19
C PHE A 8 -4.07 -2.77 -7.71
N ILE A 9 -4.75 -2.55 -8.84
CA ILE A 9 -5.58 -3.56 -9.51
C ILE A 9 -5.07 -3.74 -10.93
N TRP A 10 -4.79 -4.99 -11.29
CA TRP A 10 -4.39 -5.41 -12.61
C TRP A 10 -5.48 -6.24 -13.26
N GLU A 11 -6.09 -5.73 -14.32
CA GLU A 11 -7.10 -6.43 -15.11
C GLU A 11 -6.41 -7.23 -16.23
N ILE A 12 -6.81 -8.49 -16.38
CA ILE A 12 -6.31 -9.44 -17.38
C ILE A 12 -7.51 -9.92 -18.20
N GLY A 13 -7.66 -9.35 -19.40
CA GLY A 13 -8.67 -9.79 -20.35
C GLY A 13 -8.28 -11.09 -21.04
N SER A 14 -9.27 -11.90 -21.44
CA SER A 14 -9.04 -13.13 -22.20
C SER A 14 -8.01 -14.08 -21.57
N PHE A 15 -8.13 -14.33 -20.27
CA PHE A 15 -7.16 -15.11 -19.49
C PHE A 15 -6.87 -16.50 -20.09
N GLN A 16 -7.87 -17.13 -20.72
CA GLN A 16 -7.75 -18.44 -21.37
C GLN A 16 -6.64 -18.51 -22.45
N ASP A 17 -6.32 -17.38 -23.08
CA ASP A 17 -5.28 -17.33 -24.11
C ASP A 17 -3.88 -17.44 -23.49
N TYR A 18 -3.70 -16.88 -22.29
CA TYR A 18 -2.43 -16.92 -21.56
C TYR A 18 -2.13 -18.32 -21.02
N VAL A 19 -3.14 -19.04 -20.55
CA VAL A 19 -3.02 -20.41 -20.01
C VAL A 19 -2.39 -21.38 -21.02
N LYS A 20 -2.57 -21.13 -22.32
CA LYS A 20 -2.09 -21.99 -23.41
C LYS A 20 -0.77 -21.52 -24.02
N LYS A 21 -0.49 -20.22 -24.00
CA LYS A 21 0.56 -19.61 -24.85
C LYS A 21 1.73 -19.03 -24.08
N VAL A 22 1.56 -18.74 -22.79
CA VAL A 22 2.52 -17.91 -22.05
C VAL A 22 2.83 -18.50 -20.69
N ASN A 23 4.11 -18.62 -20.38
CA ASN A 23 4.57 -19.15 -19.10
C ASN A 23 4.57 -18.09 -17.99
N ARG A 24 4.77 -16.82 -18.35
CA ARG A 24 4.89 -15.69 -17.42
C ARG A 24 4.34 -14.41 -18.05
N ILE A 25 3.47 -13.70 -17.33
CA ILE A 25 3.04 -12.35 -17.67
C ILE A 25 3.26 -11.41 -16.49
N SER A 26 3.42 -10.13 -16.78
CA SER A 26 3.63 -9.11 -15.75
C SER A 26 2.74 -7.90 -15.97
N SER A 27 2.33 -7.27 -14.87
CA SER A 27 1.66 -5.98 -14.92
C SER A 27 2.61 -4.88 -15.39
N GLN A 28 2.05 -3.71 -15.69
CA GLN A 28 2.78 -2.46 -15.67
C GLN A 28 3.46 -2.25 -14.30
N ILE A 29 4.56 -1.51 -14.30
CA ILE A 29 5.18 -1.04 -13.07
C ILE A 29 4.22 -0.04 -12.42
N PHE A 30 4.05 -0.13 -11.11
CA PHE A 30 3.26 0.81 -10.33
C PHE A 30 4.04 1.35 -9.14
N CYS A 31 3.77 2.60 -8.80
CA CYS A 31 4.44 3.32 -7.72
C CYS A 31 3.60 3.25 -6.45
N ILE A 32 4.28 3.13 -5.31
CA ILE A 32 3.67 3.23 -4.00
C ILE A 32 4.50 4.23 -3.19
N PRO A 33 3.93 5.39 -2.80
CA PRO A 33 4.66 6.39 -2.04
C PRO A 33 5.11 5.82 -0.69
N GLN A 34 6.35 6.02 -0.23
CA GLN A 34 6.74 5.72 1.16
C GLN A 34 6.51 6.93 2.06
N ILE A 35 5.54 6.85 2.96
CA ILE A 35 5.38 7.85 4.02
C ILE A 35 6.40 7.55 5.12
N THR A 36 7.61 8.08 4.96
CA THR A 36 8.55 8.22 6.09
C THR A 36 8.08 9.35 6.99
N PHE A 37 8.34 9.23 8.29
CA PHE A 37 7.81 10.09 9.34
C PHE A 37 8.64 11.34 9.64
N ASP A 38 9.55 11.74 8.76
CA ASP A 38 10.23 13.03 8.95
C ASP A 38 9.26 14.14 8.57
N LYS A 39 8.59 14.68 9.59
CA LYS A 39 7.69 15.83 9.49
C LYS A 39 8.39 17.12 9.05
N ASP A 40 9.71 17.10 8.94
CA ASP A 40 10.54 18.26 8.62
C ASP A 40 11.03 18.27 7.17
N GLN A 41 10.56 17.36 6.30
CA GLN A 41 10.91 17.39 4.88
C GLN A 41 9.66 17.49 3.99
N VAL A 42 9.52 18.67 3.42
CA VAL A 42 8.70 19.00 2.25
C VAL A 42 8.84 17.90 1.19
N GLU A 43 7.70 17.36 0.75
CA GLU A 43 7.47 16.62 -0.50
C GLU A 43 8.70 15.98 -1.15
N ASP A 44 9.12 14.81 -0.66
CA ASP A 44 10.17 14.04 -1.32
C ASP A 44 9.56 12.93 -2.19
N ASP A 45 9.24 13.30 -3.44
CA ASP A 45 8.76 12.39 -4.50
C ASP A 45 9.76 11.22 -4.76
N ASP A 46 11.01 11.38 -4.31
CA ASP A 46 12.10 10.40 -4.37
C ASP A 46 11.93 9.18 -3.44
N LYS A 47 10.98 9.20 -2.51
CA LYS A 47 10.71 8.05 -1.61
C LYS A 47 9.68 7.08 -2.19
N THR A 48 9.33 7.19 -3.47
CA THR A 48 8.42 6.25 -4.11
C THR A 48 9.08 4.87 -4.28
N THR A 49 8.32 3.82 -3.98
CA THR A 49 8.75 2.44 -4.26
C THR A 49 8.09 1.93 -5.54
N LEU A 50 8.88 1.25 -6.36
CA LEU A 50 8.40 0.65 -7.60
C LEU A 50 8.14 -0.84 -7.43
N TRP A 51 7.01 -1.27 -7.98
CA TRP A 51 6.51 -2.63 -7.86
C TRP A 51 5.95 -3.14 -9.18
N ARG A 52 5.87 -4.46 -9.30
CA ARG A 52 5.27 -5.14 -10.45
C ARG A 52 4.61 -6.42 -9.98
N LEU A 53 3.45 -6.77 -10.53
CA LEU A 53 2.85 -8.08 -10.31
C LEU A 53 3.30 -9.03 -11.41
N VAL A 54 3.54 -10.28 -11.03
CA VAL A 54 3.95 -11.35 -11.95
C VAL A 54 3.08 -12.57 -11.74
N LEU A 55 2.52 -13.04 -12.83
CA LEU A 55 1.63 -14.19 -12.88
C LEU A 55 2.26 -15.27 -13.74
N TYR A 56 2.23 -16.50 -13.24
CA TYR A 56 2.46 -17.70 -14.01
C TYR A 56 1.10 -18.36 -14.24
N PRO A 57 0.52 -18.26 -15.45
CA PRO A 57 -0.88 -18.63 -15.68
C PRO A 57 -1.19 -20.13 -15.52
N ASN A 58 -0.18 -21.01 -15.67
CA ASN A 58 -0.36 -22.45 -15.64
C ASN A 58 0.94 -23.20 -15.30
N GLU A 59 1.28 -23.27 -14.02
CA GLU A 59 2.32 -24.15 -13.51
C GLU A 59 1.68 -25.39 -12.89
N ASN A 60 1.70 -26.50 -13.63
CA ASN A 60 1.13 -27.79 -13.19
C ASN A 60 -0.35 -27.68 -12.76
N ASN A 61 -1.18 -27.00 -13.57
CA ASN A 61 -2.59 -26.70 -13.30
C ASN A 61 -2.87 -25.73 -12.13
N TYR A 62 -1.86 -24.96 -11.71
CA TYR A 62 -2.07 -23.87 -10.78
C TYR A 62 -1.60 -22.54 -11.37
N ILE A 63 -2.18 -21.47 -10.86
CA ILE A 63 -1.66 -20.13 -11.06
C ILE A 63 -0.72 -19.81 -9.91
N SER A 64 0.49 -19.33 -10.24
CA SER A 64 1.40 -18.77 -9.26
C SER A 64 1.43 -17.25 -9.40
N LEU A 65 1.49 -16.54 -8.27
CA LEU A 65 1.37 -15.09 -8.22
C LEU A 65 2.40 -14.49 -7.28
N PHE A 66 3.14 -13.51 -7.78
CA PHE A 66 4.22 -12.83 -7.08
C PHE A 66 4.11 -11.31 -7.23
N ILE A 67 4.63 -10.61 -6.23
CA ILE A 67 4.97 -9.20 -6.33
C ILE A 67 6.49 -9.10 -6.45
N GLU A 68 6.97 -8.33 -7.42
CA GLU A 68 8.38 -7.99 -7.65
C GLU A 68 8.64 -6.57 -7.13
N ALA A 69 9.70 -6.40 -6.35
CA ALA A 69 10.22 -5.10 -5.97
C ALA A 69 11.22 -4.63 -7.04
N ILE A 70 11.06 -3.41 -7.53
CA ILE A 70 11.99 -2.80 -8.47
C ILE A 70 12.82 -1.77 -7.68
N LYS A 71 14.14 -1.94 -7.70
CA LYS A 71 15.08 -1.05 -6.99
C LYS A 71 15.05 0.33 -7.63
N THR A 72 14.83 1.37 -6.84
CA THR A 72 14.75 2.76 -7.34
C THR A 72 16.11 3.46 -7.33
N PRO A 73 16.30 4.55 -8.09
CA PRO A 73 17.53 5.35 -8.02
C PRO A 73 17.83 5.84 -6.60
N TYR A 74 16.80 6.22 -5.83
CA TYR A 74 16.93 6.60 -4.42
C TYR A 74 17.49 5.45 -3.57
N GLU A 75 16.95 4.24 -3.72
CA GLU A 75 17.45 3.06 -3.00
C GLU A 75 18.88 2.71 -3.40
N ILE A 76 19.29 2.94 -4.65
CA ILE A 76 20.68 2.78 -5.09
C ILE A 76 21.58 3.82 -4.41
N MET A 77 21.20 5.10 -4.47
CA MET A 77 21.97 6.22 -3.91
C MET A 77 22.16 6.09 -2.38
N LYS A 78 21.14 5.59 -1.68
CA LYS A 78 21.15 5.41 -0.22
C LYS A 78 21.63 4.02 0.22
N SER A 79 22.10 3.18 -0.71
CA SER A 79 22.56 1.81 -0.43
C SER A 79 21.52 0.98 0.34
N ILE A 80 20.25 1.11 -0.03
CA ILE A 80 19.14 0.34 0.54
C ILE A 80 19.07 -1.00 -0.17
N ASP A 81 19.32 -2.07 0.58
CA ASP A 81 19.40 -3.43 0.04
C ASP A 81 18.23 -4.31 0.43
N LYS A 82 17.33 -3.83 1.29
CA LYS A 82 16.14 -4.57 1.71
C LYS A 82 14.91 -3.70 1.76
N ARG A 83 13.78 -4.28 1.38
CA ARG A 83 12.45 -3.65 1.51
C ARG A 83 11.53 -4.57 2.28
N ASN A 84 10.98 -4.10 3.40
CA ASN A 84 9.96 -4.82 4.15
C ASN A 84 8.58 -4.34 3.71
N GLN A 85 7.64 -5.26 3.53
CA GLN A 85 6.28 -4.90 3.16
C GLN A 85 5.26 -5.89 3.70
N ILE A 86 4.17 -5.33 4.24
CA ILE A 86 2.95 -6.06 4.55
C ILE A 86 1.92 -5.79 3.46
N TYR A 87 1.28 -6.84 2.94
CA TYR A 87 0.26 -6.67 1.90
C TYR A 87 -0.83 -7.75 1.92
N HIS A 88 -1.99 -7.40 1.37
CA HIS A 88 -3.00 -8.34 0.92
C HIS A 88 -2.85 -8.56 -0.58
N ILE A 89 -3.07 -9.79 -1.03
CA ILE A 89 -3.10 -10.11 -2.46
C ILE A 89 -4.27 -11.02 -2.76
N GLY A 90 -5.00 -10.73 -3.83
CA GLY A 90 -6.18 -11.49 -4.21
C GLY A 90 -6.34 -11.55 -5.72
N ILE A 91 -7.03 -12.59 -6.16
CA ILE A 91 -7.43 -12.81 -7.55
C ILE A 91 -8.94 -13.00 -7.60
N GLY A 92 -9.56 -12.45 -8.63
CA GLY A 92 -11.00 -12.49 -8.83
C GLY A 92 -11.37 -12.55 -10.30
N ILE A 93 -12.65 -12.84 -10.54
CA ILE A 93 -13.23 -12.84 -11.88
C ILE A 93 -14.04 -11.56 -12.04
N SER A 94 -13.79 -10.84 -13.13
CA SER A 94 -14.53 -9.66 -13.55
C SER A 94 -15.69 -10.12 -14.45
N ASN A 95 -16.91 -10.08 -13.93
CA ASN A 95 -18.10 -10.36 -14.74
C ASN A 95 -18.79 -9.04 -15.13
N LYS A 96 -19.05 -8.88 -16.42
CA LYS A 96 -19.94 -7.83 -16.91
C LYS A 96 -21.37 -8.21 -16.54
N SER A 97 -21.95 -7.50 -15.57
CA SER A 97 -23.38 -7.56 -15.31
C SER A 97 -24.15 -6.90 -16.47
N LEU A 98 -25.37 -7.39 -16.72
CA LEU A 98 -26.35 -6.77 -17.63
C LEU A 98 -26.59 -5.27 -17.33
N ASN A 99 -26.28 -4.81 -16.12
CA ASN A 99 -26.44 -3.42 -15.69
C ASN A 99 -25.17 -2.55 -15.87
N PHE A 100 -24.22 -2.98 -16.72
CA PHE A 100 -22.93 -2.28 -16.97
C PHE A 100 -22.04 -2.05 -15.73
N ARG A 101 -22.40 -2.61 -14.57
CA ARG A 101 -21.55 -2.61 -13.38
C ARG A 101 -20.67 -3.87 -13.41
N TYR A 102 -19.36 -3.68 -13.40
CA TYR A 102 -18.43 -4.79 -13.19
C TYR A 102 -18.59 -5.31 -11.76
N SER A 103 -19.09 -6.54 -11.60
CA SER A 103 -19.00 -7.21 -10.31
C SER A 103 -17.62 -7.85 -10.20
N ARG A 104 -16.80 -7.34 -9.27
CA ARG A 104 -15.50 -7.91 -8.94
C ARG A 104 -15.66 -8.84 -7.75
N ASN A 105 -15.62 -10.14 -8.01
CA ASN A 105 -15.70 -11.16 -6.98
C ASN A 105 -14.34 -11.83 -6.82
N PHE A 106 -13.77 -11.72 -5.62
CA PHE A 106 -12.57 -12.49 -5.27
C PHE A 106 -12.91 -13.98 -5.25
N ILE A 107 -12.08 -14.76 -5.93
CA ILE A 107 -12.14 -16.23 -5.89
C ILE A 107 -11.08 -16.79 -4.93
N HIS A 108 -9.99 -16.06 -4.71
CA HIS A 108 -8.98 -16.41 -3.72
C HIS A 108 -8.23 -15.16 -3.23
N GLN A 109 -7.87 -15.14 -1.95
CA GLN A 109 -7.12 -14.04 -1.33
C GLN A 109 -6.22 -14.51 -0.20
N ARG A 110 -5.09 -13.83 -0.02
CA ARG A 110 -4.18 -13.97 1.11
C ARG A 110 -4.02 -12.62 1.79
N ASN A 111 -4.22 -12.62 3.10
CA ASN A 111 -4.27 -11.41 3.89
C ASN A 111 -3.04 -11.25 4.77
N SER A 112 -2.60 -10.00 4.94
CA SER A 112 -1.54 -9.60 5.89
C SER A 112 -0.24 -10.39 5.71
N VAL A 113 0.15 -10.59 4.47
CA VAL A 113 1.40 -11.24 4.07
C VAL A 113 2.56 -10.31 4.39
N LYS A 114 3.49 -10.76 5.24
CA LYS A 114 4.73 -10.05 5.56
C LYS A 114 5.86 -10.60 4.71
N ALA A 115 6.55 -9.73 3.98
CA ALA A 115 7.64 -10.08 3.09
C ALA A 115 8.83 -9.14 3.24
N THR A 116 10.02 -9.71 3.13
CA THR A 116 11.29 -8.96 3.03
C THR A 116 11.91 -9.25 1.67
N PHE A 117 12.02 -8.21 0.85
CA PHE A 117 12.61 -8.25 -0.49
C PHE A 117 14.08 -7.89 -0.40
N ASP A 118 14.94 -8.77 -0.89
CA ASP A 118 16.39 -8.58 -0.96
C ASP A 118 16.76 -7.91 -2.28
N LEU A 119 16.89 -6.58 -2.27
CA LEU A 119 17.13 -5.75 -3.44
C LEU A 119 18.53 -5.92 -4.05
N THR A 120 19.38 -6.78 -3.48
CA THR A 120 20.66 -7.19 -4.08
C THR A 120 20.49 -8.28 -5.14
N LYS A 121 19.38 -9.02 -5.09
CA LYS A 121 19.08 -10.11 -6.03
C LYS A 121 18.51 -9.58 -7.34
N ASN A 122 18.74 -10.34 -8.41
CA ASN A 122 18.05 -10.09 -9.68
C ASN A 122 16.56 -10.43 -9.53
N LEU A 123 15.68 -9.46 -9.78
CA LEU A 123 14.22 -9.58 -9.67
C LEU A 123 13.74 -10.07 -8.29
N PRO A 124 13.92 -9.27 -7.22
CA PRO A 124 13.50 -9.66 -5.89
C PRO A 124 11.97 -9.77 -5.85
N SER A 125 11.48 -10.99 -5.67
CA SER A 125 10.07 -11.30 -5.69
C SER A 125 9.65 -12.06 -4.44
N TRP A 126 8.38 -11.90 -4.08
CA TRP A 126 7.74 -12.65 -3.01
C TRP A 126 6.33 -12.98 -3.46
N GLY A 127 5.89 -14.20 -3.19
CA GLY A 127 4.58 -14.63 -3.62
C GLY A 127 4.32 -16.08 -3.29
N PHE A 128 3.39 -16.65 -4.04
CA PHE A 128 2.89 -17.99 -3.79
C PHE A 128 2.99 -18.80 -5.08
N THR A 129 3.80 -19.84 -5.03
CA THR A 129 3.64 -20.95 -5.96
C THR A 129 2.30 -21.62 -5.68
N LYS A 130 1.58 -22.01 -6.73
CA LYS A 130 0.27 -22.64 -6.61
C LYS A 130 -0.74 -21.82 -5.78
N PHE A 131 -0.81 -20.52 -6.05
CA PHE A 131 -1.71 -19.58 -5.36
C PHE A 131 -3.19 -19.99 -5.46
N ILE A 132 -3.64 -20.43 -6.64
CA ILE A 132 -4.98 -20.95 -6.87
C ILE A 132 -4.97 -22.04 -7.95
N SER A 133 -5.84 -23.04 -7.82
CA SER A 133 -6.03 -24.05 -8.87
C SER A 133 -6.69 -23.43 -10.10
N LEU A 134 -6.28 -23.86 -11.30
CA LEU A 134 -6.97 -23.49 -12.53
C LEU A 134 -8.40 -23.99 -12.58
N ASP A 135 -8.74 -25.07 -11.87
CA ASP A 135 -10.11 -25.59 -11.81
C ASP A 135 -11.05 -24.63 -11.09
N SER A 136 -10.52 -23.76 -10.21
CA SER A 136 -11.30 -22.68 -9.58
C SER A 136 -11.69 -21.56 -10.57
N ILE A 137 -11.01 -21.48 -11.71
CA ILE A 137 -11.28 -20.51 -12.78
C ILE A 137 -12.05 -21.16 -13.93
N PHE A 138 -11.69 -22.40 -14.27
CA PHE A 138 -12.31 -23.20 -15.33
C PHE A 138 -12.90 -24.47 -14.72
N PRO A 139 -14.07 -24.39 -14.05
CA PRO A 139 -14.70 -25.56 -13.48
C PRO A 139 -15.00 -26.60 -14.56
N GLY A 140 -14.62 -27.85 -14.31
CA GLY A 140 -14.73 -28.95 -15.27
C GLY A 140 -13.63 -28.98 -16.34
N GLY A 141 -12.61 -28.13 -16.24
CA GLY A 141 -11.42 -28.15 -17.11
C GLY A 141 -11.61 -27.48 -18.48
N ASP A 142 -12.78 -26.91 -18.77
CA ASP A 142 -13.04 -26.22 -20.03
C ASP A 142 -12.35 -24.85 -20.09
N LYS A 143 -11.12 -24.86 -20.59
CA LYS A 143 -10.26 -23.68 -20.81
C LYS A 143 -10.57 -22.96 -22.14
N SER A 144 -11.74 -23.18 -22.75
CA SER A 144 -12.18 -22.44 -23.95
C SER A 144 -12.99 -21.19 -23.63
N LYS A 145 -13.60 -21.13 -22.44
CA LYS A 145 -14.43 -20.01 -22.01
C LYS A 145 -13.60 -18.74 -21.84
N LYS A 146 -14.14 -17.62 -22.33
CA LYS A 146 -13.53 -16.32 -22.11
C LYS A 146 -13.66 -15.93 -20.64
N VAL A 147 -12.53 -15.67 -19.99
CA VAL A 147 -12.50 -15.24 -18.59
C VAL A 147 -11.74 -13.92 -18.50
N GLU A 148 -12.35 -12.93 -17.83
CA GLU A 148 -11.68 -11.69 -17.45
C GLU A 148 -11.31 -11.81 -15.97
N LEU A 149 -10.02 -11.72 -15.65
CA LEU A 149 -9.52 -11.78 -14.29
C LEU A 149 -9.10 -10.39 -13.83
N PHE A 150 -9.16 -10.17 -12.53
CA PHE A 150 -8.45 -9.08 -11.89
C PHE A 150 -7.58 -9.62 -10.76
N ILE A 151 -6.42 -9.01 -10.58
CA ILE A 151 -5.54 -9.23 -9.44
C ILE A 151 -5.46 -7.92 -8.67
N GLN A 152 -5.68 -7.99 -7.37
CA GLN A 152 -5.57 -6.84 -6.48
C GLN A 152 -4.44 -7.09 -5.50
N VAL A 153 -3.57 -6.11 -5.35
CA VAL A 153 -2.62 -6.04 -4.24
C VAL A 153 -2.92 -4.79 -3.42
N THR A 154 -3.01 -4.95 -2.10
CA THR A 154 -3.26 -3.87 -1.17
C THR A 154 -2.13 -3.82 -0.16
N ILE A 155 -1.35 -2.76 -0.23
CA ILE A 155 -0.22 -2.51 0.65
C ILE A 155 -0.72 -1.94 1.95
N LEU A 156 -0.26 -2.54 3.04
CA LEU A 156 -0.56 -2.10 4.39
C LEU A 156 0.59 -1.27 4.94
N ASP A 157 0.25 -0.29 5.76
CA ASP A 157 1.24 0.38 6.59
C ASP A 157 1.74 -0.60 7.67
N ASP A 158 3.05 -0.60 7.95
CA ASP A 158 3.67 -1.43 8.99
C ASP A 158 3.67 -0.73 10.35
N LYS A 159 3.04 0.44 10.44
CA LYS A 159 3.00 1.22 11.67
C LYS A 159 2.11 0.53 12.69
N PRO A 160 2.59 0.32 13.94
CA PRO A 160 1.68 0.16 15.05
C PRO A 160 0.75 1.38 15.08
N VAL A 161 -0.54 1.16 15.33
CA VAL A 161 -1.53 2.24 15.48
C VAL A 161 -1.20 3.02 16.76
N GLU A 162 -0.22 3.89 16.69
CA GLU A 162 -0.01 4.97 17.66
C GLU A 162 0.16 6.28 16.89
N LYS A 163 -0.90 6.67 16.16
CA LYS A 163 -1.14 8.09 15.95
C LYS A 163 -1.71 8.66 17.24
N LYS A 164 -0.88 8.81 18.30
CA LYS A 164 -1.14 9.90 19.24
C LYS A 164 -0.90 11.18 18.43
N LYS A 165 -1.98 11.76 17.90
CA LYS A 165 -1.97 13.14 17.44
C LYS A 165 -1.57 14.00 18.63
N ILE A 166 -0.28 14.28 18.80
CA ILE A 166 0.21 15.22 19.83
C ILE A 166 -0.48 16.58 19.65
N TYR A 167 -0.76 16.96 18.39
CA TYR A 167 -1.48 18.20 18.06
C TYR A 167 -2.91 18.27 18.60
N GLY A 168 -3.61 17.15 18.79
CA GLY A 168 -4.98 17.16 19.34
C GLY A 168 -5.04 17.38 20.86
N HIS A 169 -3.88 17.41 21.53
CA HIS A 169 -3.79 17.68 22.96
C HIS A 169 -3.33 19.11 23.27
N LEU A 170 -2.75 19.85 22.33
CA LEU A 170 -2.24 21.22 22.57
C LEU A 170 -3.36 22.22 22.85
N GLU A 171 -4.50 22.10 22.17
CA GLU A 171 -5.69 22.91 22.46
C GLU A 171 -6.17 22.78 23.90
N LYS A 172 -5.91 21.64 24.57
CA LYS A 172 -6.28 21.44 25.98
C LYS A 172 -5.40 22.21 26.97
N TRP A 173 -4.23 22.71 26.52
CA TRP A 173 -3.31 23.47 27.36
C TRP A 173 -3.55 24.97 27.25
N PHE A 174 -4.14 25.43 26.14
CA PHE A 174 -4.72 26.77 26.10
C PHE A 174 -5.94 26.78 27.03
N GLU A 175 -6.01 27.77 27.91
CA GLU A 175 -7.05 27.90 28.95
C GLU A 175 -6.98 26.88 30.11
N ASP A 176 -5.99 25.98 30.15
CA ASP A 176 -5.69 25.22 31.38
C ASP A 176 -5.01 26.16 32.38
N GLU A 177 -5.64 26.46 33.52
CA GLU A 177 -5.08 27.37 34.52
C GLU A 177 -3.86 26.81 35.26
N TYR A 178 -3.59 25.51 35.12
CA TYR A 178 -2.43 24.90 35.76
C TYR A 178 -1.15 25.19 34.97
N PHE A 179 -0.16 25.76 35.68
CA PHE A 179 1.20 26.02 35.19
C PHE A 179 1.33 27.05 34.05
N THR A 180 0.30 27.87 33.78
CA THR A 180 0.41 28.99 32.82
C THR A 180 1.39 30.03 33.34
N ASP A 181 2.30 30.49 32.48
CA ASP A 181 3.37 31.43 32.79
C ASP A 181 3.34 32.69 31.90
N VAL A 182 2.29 32.83 31.08
CA VAL A 182 2.02 34.04 30.28
C VAL A 182 0.51 34.26 30.09
N GLU A 183 0.10 35.53 30.02
CA GLU A 183 -1.27 35.98 29.72
C GLU A 183 -1.21 37.02 28.59
N PHE A 184 -2.03 36.82 27.56
CA PHE A 184 -2.26 37.78 26.48
C PHE A 184 -3.52 38.59 26.75
N ILE A 185 -3.43 39.90 26.56
CA ILE A 185 -4.58 40.80 26.59
C ILE A 185 -4.86 41.22 25.15
N LEU A 186 -6.03 40.84 24.64
CA LEU A 186 -6.46 41.21 23.30
C LEU A 186 -7.03 42.63 23.30
N ASP A 187 -7.07 43.26 22.12
CA ASP A 187 -7.58 44.63 21.94
C ASP A 187 -9.04 44.80 22.40
N CYS A 188 -9.82 43.71 22.41
CA CYS A 188 -11.19 43.69 22.92
C CYS A 188 -11.30 43.56 24.46
N GLY A 189 -10.18 43.52 25.17
CA GLY A 189 -10.10 43.35 26.62
C GLY A 189 -10.14 41.89 27.10
N SER A 190 -10.34 40.93 26.20
CA SER A 190 -10.29 39.50 26.53
C SER A 190 -8.88 39.06 26.91
N LYS A 191 -8.79 38.08 27.82
CA LYS A 191 -7.53 37.54 28.34
C LYS A 191 -7.37 36.07 27.97
N ILE A 192 -6.19 35.68 27.49
CA ILE A 192 -5.85 34.29 27.16
C ILE A 192 -4.59 33.89 27.94
N LYS A 193 -4.68 32.87 28.78
CA LYS A 193 -3.50 32.29 29.45
C LYS A 193 -2.89 31.20 28.58
N ALA A 194 -1.56 31.10 28.60
CA ALA A 194 -0.81 30.12 27.83
C ALA A 194 0.51 29.74 28.54
N HIS A 195 1.29 28.88 27.89
CA HIS A 195 2.59 28.39 28.37
C HIS A 195 3.71 28.80 27.40
N ARG A 196 4.72 29.53 27.88
CA ARG A 196 5.85 30.03 27.06
C ARG A 196 6.57 28.90 26.32
N ILE A 197 6.79 27.77 27.00
CA ILE A 197 7.45 26.62 26.38
C ILE A 197 6.65 26.06 25.21
N ILE A 198 5.31 26.09 25.28
CA ILE A 198 4.44 25.65 24.19
C ILE A 198 4.52 26.65 23.03
N LEU A 199 4.51 27.95 23.33
CA LEU A 199 4.58 29.01 22.32
C LEU A 199 5.91 29.00 21.55
N VAL A 200 7.04 29.06 22.25
CA VAL A 200 8.39 29.07 21.66
C VAL A 200 8.67 27.79 20.88
N SER A 201 8.13 26.65 21.32
CA SER A 201 8.33 25.37 20.61
C SER A 201 7.55 25.28 19.30
N ASN A 202 6.56 26.14 19.07
CA ASN A 202 5.64 26.05 17.92
C ASN A 202 5.57 27.33 17.07
N SER A 203 6.27 28.39 17.46
CA SER A 203 6.28 29.66 16.72
C SER A 203 7.59 30.38 16.96
N GLU A 204 8.33 30.67 15.88
CA GLU A 204 9.57 31.47 15.95
C GLU A 204 9.32 32.93 16.37
N TYR A 205 8.06 33.38 16.31
CA TYR A 205 7.66 34.73 16.71
C TYR A 205 7.61 34.91 18.24
N PHE A 206 7.32 33.83 18.97
CA PHE A 206 7.22 33.82 20.45
C PHE A 206 8.51 33.34 21.08
#